data_AF-A0A1H1VX39-F1
#
_entry.id   AF-A0A1H1VX39-F1
#
_cell.length_a   1.000
_cell.length_b   1.000
_cell.length_c   1.000
_cell.angle_alpha   90.00
_cell.angle_beta   90.00
_cell.angle_gamma   90.00
#
_symmetry.space_group_name_H-M   'P 1'
#
loop_
_entity.id
_entity.type
_entity.pdbx_description
1 polymer ?
#
loop_
_entity_poly.entity_id
_entity_poly.type
_entity_poly.pdbx_seq_one_letter_code
_entity_poly.pdbx_strand_id
1 'polypeptide(L)'
;MVAYGDRMTTPSGPSGSNGMPGELPPTVPLPGAGTARPQRAASPSGSVPLQPLEPAAGSVAARVLAGVAGIAAAVLVWVVWRYFVGTYDGQRADWAAFEGATYGQGRLWRVAEPVLDVVSISFVVLGVGAAMGIALVRRRWALAIQVAFLVAGANVTTQLLKHVVLDRTNLLGTWDSGNTLPSGHTTVAASVAVALLLVVPRRGRPLTALLGAGYTAATGVSTLVGQWHRPSDVIAAVLVVLAWTGIVLAFTPASGLDRVSPSEPTVGAGSWTTAVLLWVGGGAALAGAGLALERVLAAAPWQEPQTVAYVGGAFGVIGCTAVAFGLMLVLRQATGHPGAAAQVARHQ
;
A
#
# COMPACT_ATOMS: atom_id res chain seq x y z
N MET A 1 -28.80 63.25 5.50
CA MET A 1 -28.75 64.50 4.73
C MET A 1 -28.03 64.17 3.42
N VAL A 2 -28.80 63.83 2.38
CA VAL A 2 -29.06 64.66 1.19
C VAL A 2 -27.97 64.47 0.12
N ALA A 3 -28.39 63.88 -1.00
CA ALA A 3 -27.71 63.88 -2.28
C ALA A 3 -27.79 65.27 -2.95
N TYR A 4 -26.74 65.70 -3.65
CA TYR A 4 -26.74 66.70 -4.73
C TYR A 4 -25.30 66.81 -5.27
N GLY A 5 -24.99 66.94 -6.55
CA GLY A 5 -25.81 67.09 -7.74
C GLY A 5 -24.93 67.22 -8.98
N ASP A 6 -25.51 66.84 -10.11
CA ASP A 6 -25.08 67.10 -11.49
C ASP A 6 -24.99 68.60 -11.83
N ARG A 7 -24.26 68.88 -12.94
CA ARG A 7 -24.41 69.96 -13.97
C ARG A 7 -23.07 70.61 -14.29
N MET A 8 -22.72 71.05 -15.50
CA MET A 8 -23.28 70.99 -16.87
C MET A 8 -22.22 71.64 -17.80
N THR A 9 -22.19 71.21 -19.06
CA THR A 9 -21.95 71.99 -20.31
C THR A 9 -20.60 72.69 -20.63
N THR A 10 -20.14 72.35 -21.84
CA THR A 10 -19.20 72.98 -22.81
C THR A 10 -19.55 74.44 -23.19
N PRO A 11 -18.70 75.28 -23.84
CA PRO A 11 -18.41 75.21 -25.32
C PRO A 11 -17.11 75.87 -25.89
N SER A 12 -16.83 75.60 -27.19
CA SER A 12 -16.18 76.45 -28.26
C SER A 12 -14.74 77.01 -28.07
N GLY A 13 -13.76 77.08 -29.00
CA GLY A 13 -13.50 76.96 -30.46
C GLY A 13 -12.06 77.54 -30.71
N PRO A 14 -11.60 78.03 -31.89
CA PRO A 14 -11.72 77.60 -33.31
C PRO A 14 -10.38 77.59 -34.13
N SER A 15 -10.49 77.20 -35.43
CA SER A 15 -9.85 77.78 -36.65
C SER A 15 -8.54 77.25 -37.27
N GLY A 16 -8.61 77.01 -38.60
CA GLY A 16 -7.52 76.92 -39.60
C GLY A 16 -7.77 75.81 -40.65
N SER A 17 -8.57 76.01 -41.72
CA SER A 17 -8.21 76.47 -43.11
C SER A 17 -7.13 75.59 -43.78
N ASN A 18 -7.18 75.07 -45.01
CA ASN A 18 -7.81 75.44 -46.29
C ASN A 18 -7.79 74.23 -47.28
N GLY A 19 -8.72 74.22 -48.25
CA GLY A 19 -8.42 73.90 -49.67
C GLY A 19 -8.48 72.45 -50.19
N MET A 20 -9.52 72.13 -50.95
CA MET A 20 -9.56 71.14 -52.06
C MET A 20 -9.79 71.93 -53.37
N PRO A 21 -9.68 71.40 -54.62
CA PRO A 21 -9.65 69.99 -55.04
C PRO A 21 -8.64 69.66 -56.19
N GLY A 22 -8.44 68.37 -56.50
CA GLY A 22 -7.70 67.94 -57.69
C GLY A 22 -8.03 66.51 -58.11
N GLU A 23 -8.55 66.37 -59.34
CA GLU A 23 -9.00 65.15 -60.01
C GLU A 23 -7.90 64.11 -60.29
N LEU A 24 -8.37 62.86 -60.44
CA LEU A 24 -7.63 61.62 -60.72
C LEU A 24 -6.99 61.57 -62.12
N PRO A 25 -5.88 60.84 -62.27
CA PRO A 25 -5.54 60.15 -63.51
C PRO A 25 -5.43 58.62 -63.34
N PRO A 26 -5.39 57.86 -64.47
CA PRO A 26 -5.96 56.52 -64.57
C PRO A 26 -4.99 55.36 -64.29
N THR A 27 -5.63 54.20 -64.10
CA THR A 27 -5.09 52.85 -63.88
C THR A 27 -4.16 52.33 -64.97
N VAL A 28 -3.02 51.78 -64.56
CA VAL A 28 -2.16 50.89 -65.36
C VAL A 28 -2.22 49.47 -64.75
N PRO A 29 -2.42 48.40 -65.55
CA PRO A 29 -2.63 47.05 -65.03
C PRO A 29 -1.31 46.36 -64.67
N LEU A 30 -1.24 45.74 -63.49
CA LEU A 30 -0.17 44.81 -63.12
C LEU A 30 -0.48 43.39 -63.64
N PRO A 31 0.52 42.65 -64.16
CA PRO A 31 0.32 41.33 -64.75
C PRO A 31 0.30 40.19 -63.72
N GLY A 32 -0.57 39.20 -63.97
CA GLY A 32 -0.35 37.80 -63.59
C GLY A 32 -0.81 37.38 -62.19
N ALA A 33 -2.11 37.10 -62.04
CA ALA A 33 -2.62 36.28 -60.95
C ALA A 33 -2.10 34.82 -61.10
N GLY A 34 -0.94 34.55 -60.52
CA GLY A 34 -0.53 33.18 -60.20
C GLY A 34 -1.46 32.64 -59.12
N THR A 35 -2.21 31.59 -59.44
CA THR A 35 -3.07 30.85 -58.50
C THR A 35 -2.23 30.06 -57.50
N ALA A 36 -1.62 30.75 -56.54
CA ALA A 36 -1.00 30.12 -55.38
C ALA A 36 -2.12 29.70 -54.40
N ARG A 37 -2.64 28.49 -54.63
CA ARG A 37 -3.51 27.77 -53.69
C ARG A 37 -2.78 27.69 -52.34
N PRO A 38 -3.36 28.15 -51.21
CA PRO A 38 -2.72 27.94 -49.92
C PRO A 38 -2.65 26.43 -49.69
N GLN A 39 -1.43 25.87 -49.69
CA GLN A 39 -1.19 24.52 -49.19
C GLN A 39 -1.60 24.53 -47.72
N ARG A 40 -2.79 23.99 -47.45
CA ARG A 40 -3.19 23.55 -46.12
C ARG A 40 -2.07 22.61 -45.65
N ALA A 41 -1.27 23.06 -44.68
CA ALA A 41 -0.33 22.19 -44.01
C ALA A 41 -1.12 20.98 -43.53
N ALA A 42 -0.87 19.82 -44.15
CA ALA A 42 -1.47 18.57 -43.74
C ALA A 42 -1.04 18.35 -42.30
N SER A 43 -1.97 18.50 -41.35
CA SER A 43 -1.77 18.00 -40.00
C SER A 43 -1.40 16.53 -40.16
N PRO A 44 -0.27 16.06 -39.61
CA PRO A 44 0.06 14.65 -39.71
C PRO A 44 -1.02 13.89 -38.93
N SER A 45 -2.01 13.37 -39.63
CA SER A 45 -2.91 12.32 -39.17
C SER A 45 -2.15 11.00 -39.14
N GLY A 46 -0.99 11.01 -38.47
CA GLY A 46 -0.33 9.81 -38.03
C GLY A 46 -1.06 9.36 -36.78
N SER A 47 -1.95 8.39 -36.92
CA SER A 47 -2.25 7.49 -35.81
C SER A 47 -0.93 6.83 -35.46
N VAL A 48 -0.18 7.42 -34.52
CA VAL A 48 0.99 6.78 -33.94
C VAL A 48 0.49 5.42 -33.47
N PRO A 49 0.97 4.29 -34.04
CA PRO A 49 0.57 2.99 -33.56
C PRO A 49 0.88 2.98 -32.07
N LEU A 50 -0.13 2.71 -31.22
CA LEU A 50 0.10 2.44 -29.82
C LEU A 50 0.96 1.18 -29.77
N GLN A 51 2.29 1.36 -29.82
CA GLN A 51 3.22 0.26 -29.65
C GLN A 51 2.84 -0.42 -28.34
N PRO A 52 2.65 -1.76 -28.35
CA PRO A 52 2.51 -2.51 -27.12
C PRO A 52 3.66 -2.10 -26.20
N LEU A 53 3.34 -1.64 -24.99
CA LEU A 53 4.35 -1.32 -23.99
C LEU A 53 5.07 -2.63 -23.65
N GLU A 54 6.16 -2.91 -24.38
CA GLU A 54 7.12 -3.96 -24.02
C GLU A 54 7.47 -3.78 -22.54
N PRO A 55 7.35 -4.82 -21.70
CA PRO A 55 7.69 -4.70 -20.30
C PRO A 55 9.17 -4.33 -20.18
N ALA A 56 9.47 -3.06 -19.89
CA ALA A 56 10.83 -2.59 -19.69
C ALA A 56 11.54 -3.48 -18.65
N ALA A 57 12.83 -3.77 -18.83
CA ALA A 57 13.61 -4.67 -17.98
C ALA A 57 13.51 -4.36 -16.46
N GLY A 58 13.33 -3.08 -16.09
CA GLY A 58 13.08 -2.67 -14.70
C GLY A 58 11.78 -3.22 -14.08
N SER A 59 10.76 -3.51 -14.90
CA SER A 59 9.51 -4.15 -14.44
C SER A 59 9.68 -5.65 -14.15
N VAL A 60 10.62 -6.32 -14.83
CA VAL A 60 10.93 -7.75 -14.60
C VAL A 60 11.69 -7.92 -13.29
N ALA A 61 12.72 -7.10 -13.05
CA ALA A 61 13.47 -7.14 -11.80
C ALA A 61 12.57 -6.89 -10.57
N ALA A 62 11.65 -5.93 -10.65
CA ALA A 62 10.69 -5.66 -9.58
C ALA A 62 9.75 -6.85 -9.30
N ARG A 63 9.29 -7.55 -10.36
CA ARG A 63 8.47 -8.76 -10.23
C ARG A 63 9.25 -9.92 -9.62
N VAL A 64 10.51 -10.11 -10.02
CA VAL A 64 11.39 -11.13 -9.43
C VAL A 64 11.62 -10.84 -7.95
N LEU A 65 11.94 -9.60 -7.58
CA LEU A 65 12.10 -9.19 -6.18
C LEU A 65 10.83 -9.42 -5.37
N ALA A 66 9.65 -9.17 -5.95
CA ALA A 66 8.38 -9.47 -5.29
C ALA A 66 8.18 -10.98 -5.07
N GLY A 67 8.52 -11.81 -6.06
CA GLY A 67 8.48 -13.27 -5.92
C GLY A 67 9.45 -13.79 -4.86
N VAL A 68 10.69 -13.27 -4.84
CA VAL A 68 11.71 -13.59 -3.83
C VAL A 68 11.24 -13.19 -2.44
N ALA A 69 10.70 -11.98 -2.27
CA ALA A 69 10.12 -11.55 -1.01
C ALA A 69 8.97 -12.46 -0.56
N GLY A 70 8.14 -12.92 -1.50
CA GLY A 70 7.05 -13.85 -1.20
C GLY A 70 7.54 -15.21 -0.71
N ILE A 71 8.56 -15.77 -1.37
CA ILE A 71 9.21 -17.03 -0.96
C ILE A 71 9.89 -16.86 0.40
N ALA A 72 10.63 -15.77 0.61
CA ALA A 72 11.26 -15.48 1.89
C ALA A 72 10.24 -15.38 3.03
N ALA A 73 9.08 -14.75 2.78
CA ALA A 73 8.00 -14.68 3.76
C ALA A 73 7.43 -16.08 4.08
N ALA A 74 7.24 -16.94 3.09
CA ALA A 74 6.80 -18.32 3.30
C ALA A 74 7.81 -19.14 4.12
N VAL A 75 9.10 -18.99 3.84
CA VAL A 75 10.18 -19.62 4.63
C VAL A 75 10.17 -19.08 6.08
N LEU A 76 9.97 -17.77 6.26
CA LEU A 76 9.87 -17.17 7.59
C LEU A 76 8.67 -17.68 8.39
N VAL A 77 7.53 -17.98 7.77
CA VAL A 77 6.40 -18.66 8.44
C VAL A 77 6.86 -19.99 9.03
N TRP A 78 7.58 -20.79 8.24
CA TRP A 78 8.10 -22.08 8.71
C TRP A 78 9.14 -21.90 9.82
N VAL A 79 10.04 -20.92 9.72
CA VAL A 79 11.02 -20.61 10.78
C VAL A 79 10.33 -20.19 12.08
N VAL A 80 9.31 -19.33 12.01
CA VAL A 80 8.52 -18.89 13.17
C VAL A 80 7.85 -20.10 13.83
N TRP A 81 7.16 -20.94 13.06
CA TRP A 81 6.57 -22.17 13.60
C TRP A 81 7.63 -23.07 14.22
N ARG A 82 8.74 -23.33 13.52
CA ARG A 82 9.75 -24.27 14.00
C ARG A 82 10.40 -23.82 15.30
N TYR A 83 10.58 -22.51 15.51
CA TYR A 83 11.11 -21.98 16.76
C TYR A 83 10.04 -21.87 17.85
N PHE A 84 8.99 -21.08 17.63
CA PHE A 84 7.99 -20.76 18.68
C PHE A 84 7.05 -21.91 19.02
N VAL A 85 6.85 -22.84 18.10
CA VAL A 85 6.01 -24.04 18.32
C VAL A 85 6.88 -25.29 18.51
N GLY A 86 7.98 -25.41 17.76
CA GLY A 86 8.83 -26.61 17.79
C GLY A 86 9.93 -26.66 18.86
N THR A 87 10.06 -25.64 19.73
CA THR A 87 11.07 -25.63 20.79
C THR A 87 10.48 -25.26 22.15
N TYR A 88 11.09 -25.77 23.22
CA TYR A 88 10.68 -25.44 24.60
C TYR A 88 10.77 -23.94 24.86
N ASP A 89 11.90 -23.32 24.52
CA ASP A 89 12.16 -21.89 24.73
C ASP A 89 11.17 -21.00 23.97
N GLY A 90 10.90 -21.34 22.72
CA GLY A 90 9.91 -20.64 21.91
C GLY A 90 8.50 -20.73 22.49
N GLN A 91 8.08 -21.93 22.91
CA GLN A 91 6.78 -22.09 23.57
C GLN A 91 6.71 -21.35 24.90
N ARG A 92 7.81 -21.33 25.66
CA ARG A 92 7.92 -20.63 26.95
C ARG A 92 7.76 -19.12 26.77
N ALA A 93 8.41 -18.53 25.77
CA ALA A 93 8.27 -17.11 25.45
C ALA A 93 6.84 -16.74 25.00
N ASP A 94 6.25 -17.53 24.10
CA ASP A 94 4.87 -17.32 23.66
C ASP A 94 3.86 -17.49 24.81
N TRP A 95 4.09 -18.47 25.69
CA TRP A 95 3.23 -18.71 26.84
C TRP A 95 3.32 -17.57 27.86
N ALA A 96 4.54 -17.11 28.18
CA ALA A 96 4.74 -15.97 29.07
C ALA A 96 4.07 -14.70 28.52
N ALA A 97 4.11 -14.49 27.19
CA ALA A 97 3.41 -13.38 26.54
C ALA A 97 1.89 -13.53 26.60
N PHE A 98 1.38 -14.75 26.43
CA PHE A 98 -0.04 -15.06 26.51
C PHE A 98 -0.58 -14.88 27.94
N GLU A 99 0.13 -15.34 28.97
CA GLU A 99 -0.22 -15.11 30.38
C GLU A 99 -0.11 -13.63 30.74
N GLY A 100 0.96 -12.96 30.30
CA GLY A 100 1.16 -11.53 30.55
C GLY A 100 0.07 -10.63 29.96
N ALA A 101 -0.65 -11.11 28.94
CA ALA A 101 -1.78 -10.36 28.38
C ALA A 101 -2.94 -10.19 29.37
N THR A 102 -3.04 -11.00 30.43
CA THR A 102 -4.03 -10.82 31.52
C THR A 102 -3.93 -9.43 32.16
N TYR A 103 -2.73 -8.87 32.29
CA TYR A 103 -2.52 -7.50 32.77
C TYR A 103 -3.11 -6.44 31.83
N GLY A 104 -3.33 -6.77 30.55
CA GLY A 104 -3.99 -5.93 29.56
C GLY A 104 -5.52 -6.03 29.56
N GLN A 105 -6.11 -7.06 30.17
CA GLN A 105 -7.56 -7.32 30.07
C GLN A 105 -8.46 -6.31 30.80
N GLY A 106 -7.90 -5.38 31.58
CA GLY A 106 -8.66 -4.32 32.25
C GLY A 106 -9.06 -3.18 31.31
N ARG A 107 -8.29 -2.08 31.35
CA ARG A 107 -8.59 -0.86 30.57
C ARG A 107 -8.31 -1.01 29.07
N LEU A 108 -7.30 -1.79 28.69
CA LEU A 108 -6.95 -1.98 27.27
C LEU A 108 -7.98 -2.83 26.55
N TRP A 109 -8.58 -3.84 27.20
CA TRP A 109 -9.65 -4.64 26.58
C TRP A 109 -10.84 -3.81 26.14
N ARG A 110 -11.28 -2.81 26.92
CA ARG A 110 -12.36 -1.89 26.53
C ARG A 110 -12.09 -1.08 25.26
N VAL A 111 -10.82 -0.97 24.84
CA VAL A 111 -10.41 -0.30 23.60
C VAL A 111 -10.11 -1.34 22.50
N ALA A 112 -9.58 -2.50 22.86
CA ALA A 112 -9.22 -3.58 21.94
C ALA A 112 -10.42 -4.40 21.44
N GLU A 113 -11.40 -4.66 22.29
CA GLU A 113 -12.63 -5.40 21.97
C GLU A 113 -13.42 -4.74 20.82
N PRO A 114 -13.68 -3.42 20.82
CA PRO A 114 -14.31 -2.76 19.67
C PRO A 114 -13.52 -2.86 18.36
N VAL A 115 -12.18 -2.95 18.41
CA VAL A 115 -11.36 -3.15 17.20
C VAL A 115 -11.60 -4.56 16.64
N LEU A 116 -11.71 -5.56 17.51
CA LEU A 116 -12.06 -6.94 17.12
C LEU A 116 -13.50 -7.04 16.62
N ASP A 117 -14.44 -6.32 17.23
CA ASP A 117 -15.84 -6.22 16.76
C ASP A 117 -15.95 -5.50 15.42
N VAL A 118 -15.06 -4.55 15.13
CA VAL A 118 -14.93 -3.95 13.79
C VAL A 118 -14.33 -4.94 12.80
N VAL A 119 -13.55 -5.95 13.21
CA VAL A 119 -13.26 -7.14 12.37
C VAL A 119 -14.47 -8.10 12.32
N SER A 120 -15.68 -7.55 12.33
CA SER A 120 -16.89 -8.28 11.99
C SER A 120 -16.89 -8.62 10.50
N ILE A 121 -17.60 -9.70 10.16
CA ILE A 121 -17.92 -10.12 8.78
C ILE A 121 -18.31 -8.91 7.91
N SER A 122 -19.05 -7.96 8.47
CA SER A 122 -19.47 -6.71 7.81
C SER A 122 -18.30 -5.88 7.29
N PHE A 123 -17.22 -5.74 8.04
CA PHE A 123 -16.05 -4.95 7.62
C PHE A 123 -15.20 -5.68 6.57
N VAL A 124 -15.11 -7.01 6.68
CA VAL A 124 -14.47 -7.84 5.64
C VAL A 124 -15.23 -7.70 4.33
N VAL A 125 -16.56 -7.82 4.38
CA VAL A 125 -17.44 -7.67 3.20
C VAL A 125 -17.32 -6.26 2.62
N LEU A 126 -17.34 -5.21 3.45
CA LEU A 126 -17.19 -3.82 3.00
C LEU A 126 -15.80 -3.54 2.42
N GLY A 127 -14.73 -4.01 3.07
CA GLY A 127 -13.36 -3.77 2.63
C GLY A 127 -13.03 -4.50 1.33
N VAL A 128 -13.38 -5.79 1.23
CA VAL A 128 -13.25 -6.57 -0.02
C VAL A 128 -14.16 -6.00 -1.11
N GLY A 129 -15.41 -5.67 -0.77
CA GLY A 129 -16.36 -5.05 -1.69
C GLY A 129 -15.88 -3.70 -2.23
N ALA A 130 -15.31 -2.85 -1.37
CA ALA A 130 -14.69 -1.59 -1.77
C ALA A 130 -13.47 -1.82 -2.67
N ALA A 131 -12.60 -2.78 -2.33
CA ALA A 131 -11.43 -3.09 -3.15
C ALA A 131 -11.83 -3.59 -4.54
N MET A 132 -12.80 -4.50 -4.62
CA MET A 132 -13.38 -4.99 -5.87
C MET A 132 -14.08 -3.86 -6.64
N GLY A 133 -14.87 -3.03 -5.98
CA GLY A 133 -15.55 -1.89 -6.57
C GLY A 133 -14.57 -0.90 -7.20
N ILE A 134 -13.48 -0.55 -6.49
CA ILE A 134 -12.41 0.30 -7.03
C ILE A 134 -11.77 -0.35 -8.26
N ALA A 135 -11.48 -1.65 -8.21
CA ALA A 135 -10.88 -2.37 -9.34
C ALA A 135 -11.81 -2.39 -10.58
N LEU A 136 -13.10 -2.61 -10.36
CA LEU A 136 -14.15 -2.65 -11.39
C LEU A 136 -14.41 -1.26 -12.00
N VAL A 137 -14.56 -0.22 -11.18
CA VAL A 137 -14.74 1.18 -11.63
C VAL A 137 -13.56 1.63 -12.48
N ARG A 138 -12.33 1.20 -12.13
CA ARG A 138 -11.13 1.48 -12.93
C ARG A 138 -11.03 0.64 -14.20
N ARG A 139 -11.97 -0.27 -14.46
CA ARG A 139 -11.99 -1.26 -15.57
C ARG A 139 -10.73 -2.12 -15.60
N ARG A 140 -10.17 -2.44 -14.43
CA ARG A 140 -8.93 -3.22 -14.26
C ARG A 140 -9.23 -4.61 -13.74
N TRP A 141 -9.89 -5.43 -14.56
CA TRP A 141 -10.30 -6.81 -14.24
C TRP A 141 -9.16 -7.67 -13.69
N ALA A 142 -7.95 -7.52 -14.24
CA ALA A 142 -6.78 -8.23 -13.73
C ALA A 142 -6.43 -7.88 -12.29
N LEU A 143 -6.57 -6.61 -11.87
CA LEU A 143 -6.34 -6.22 -10.47
C LEU A 143 -7.43 -6.79 -9.55
N ALA A 144 -8.67 -6.91 -10.04
CA ALA A 144 -9.75 -7.53 -9.27
C ALA A 144 -9.47 -9.03 -9.02
N ILE A 145 -9.00 -9.75 -10.04
CA ILE A 145 -8.58 -11.16 -9.93
C ILE A 145 -7.41 -11.29 -8.95
N GLN A 146 -6.41 -10.41 -9.06
CA GLN A 146 -5.27 -10.38 -8.14
C GLN A 146 -5.70 -10.18 -6.67
N VAL A 147 -6.62 -9.26 -6.41
CA VAL A 147 -7.17 -9.03 -5.06
C VAL A 147 -7.91 -10.25 -4.56
N ALA A 148 -8.80 -10.83 -5.39
CA ALA A 148 -9.55 -12.03 -5.01
C ALA A 148 -8.59 -13.19 -4.70
N PHE A 149 -7.56 -13.39 -5.52
CA PHE A 149 -6.57 -14.44 -5.34
C PHE A 149 -5.71 -14.23 -4.09
N LEU A 150 -5.29 -12.98 -3.80
CA LEU A 150 -4.57 -12.65 -2.57
C LEU A 150 -5.40 -12.97 -1.33
N VAL A 151 -6.63 -12.46 -1.29
CA VAL A 151 -7.50 -12.59 -0.11
C VAL A 151 -7.89 -14.05 0.09
N ALA A 152 -8.39 -14.72 -0.94
CA ALA A 152 -8.76 -16.13 -0.84
C ALA A 152 -7.54 -17.01 -0.52
N GLY A 153 -6.44 -16.82 -1.24
CA GLY A 153 -5.21 -17.58 -1.07
C GLY A 153 -4.65 -17.46 0.35
N ALA A 154 -4.52 -16.24 0.87
CA ALA A 154 -4.01 -16.02 2.22
C ALA A 154 -4.89 -16.67 3.28
N ASN A 155 -6.21 -16.49 3.21
CA ASN A 155 -7.13 -17.03 4.22
C ASN A 155 -7.25 -18.55 4.16
N VAL A 156 -7.34 -19.14 2.97
CA VAL A 156 -7.32 -20.61 2.80
C VAL A 156 -6.01 -21.19 3.30
N THR A 157 -4.87 -20.56 2.96
CA THR A 157 -3.55 -20.99 3.44
C THR A 157 -3.48 -20.94 4.96
N THR A 158 -3.96 -19.86 5.59
CA THR A 158 -3.99 -19.75 7.06
C THR A 158 -4.79 -20.89 7.70
N GLN A 159 -5.96 -21.23 7.16
CA GLN A 159 -6.75 -22.34 7.70
C GLN A 159 -6.10 -23.71 7.47
N LEU A 160 -5.51 -23.92 6.29
CA LEU A 160 -4.80 -25.16 5.98
C LEU A 160 -3.57 -25.34 6.87
N LEU A 161 -2.78 -24.28 7.06
CA LEU A 161 -1.63 -24.30 7.96
C LEU A 161 -2.07 -24.59 9.39
N LYS A 162 -3.12 -23.91 9.87
CA LYS A 162 -3.60 -24.06 11.24
C LYS A 162 -4.13 -25.45 11.56
N HIS A 163 -4.93 -26.02 10.66
CA HIS A 163 -5.73 -27.21 10.96
C HIS A 163 -5.19 -28.52 10.35
N VAL A 164 -4.26 -28.43 9.37
CA VAL A 164 -3.84 -29.61 8.60
C VAL A 164 -2.32 -29.77 8.55
N VAL A 165 -1.57 -28.69 8.37
CA VAL A 165 -0.12 -28.79 8.09
C VAL A 165 0.74 -28.63 9.34
N LEU A 166 0.40 -27.65 10.19
CA LEU A 166 1.22 -27.31 11.35
C LEU A 166 0.62 -27.95 12.59
N ASP A 167 1.35 -28.92 13.13
CA ASP A 167 1.03 -29.53 14.41
C ASP A 167 1.73 -28.79 15.56
N ARG A 168 1.19 -28.95 16.76
CA ARG A 168 1.76 -28.44 18.01
C ARG A 168 1.82 -29.56 19.03
N THR A 169 3.02 -30.06 19.27
CA THR A 169 3.29 -30.87 20.45
C THR A 169 3.42 -29.98 21.69
N ASN A 170 2.75 -30.31 22.78
CA ASN A 170 2.87 -29.56 24.03
C ASN A 170 4.18 -29.88 24.75
N LEU A 171 5.13 -28.93 24.74
CA LEU A 171 6.45 -29.09 25.36
C LEU A 171 6.53 -28.53 26.79
N LEU A 172 5.55 -27.71 27.20
CA LEU A 172 5.53 -27.09 28.53
C LEU A 172 4.81 -27.96 29.57
N GLY A 173 4.07 -28.99 29.13
CA GLY A 173 3.29 -29.85 30.04
C GLY A 173 2.09 -29.15 30.70
N THR A 174 1.76 -27.92 30.28
CA THR A 174 0.59 -27.15 30.72
C THR A 174 -0.64 -27.46 29.85
N TRP A 175 -1.74 -26.70 29.95
CA TRP A 175 -2.97 -26.94 29.18
C TRP A 175 -2.74 -27.02 27.67
N ASP A 176 -3.25 -28.08 27.03
CA ASP A 176 -3.16 -28.29 25.59
C ASP A 176 -4.26 -27.49 24.85
N SER A 177 -3.84 -26.38 24.25
CA SER A 177 -4.71 -25.53 23.42
C SER A 177 -4.60 -25.82 21.93
N GLY A 178 -3.84 -26.84 21.52
CA GLY A 178 -3.58 -27.14 20.12
C GLY A 178 -2.87 -26.01 19.35
N ASN A 179 -2.72 -26.19 18.04
CA ASN A 179 -2.09 -25.19 17.18
C ASN A 179 -3.04 -24.01 16.89
N THR A 180 -2.59 -22.79 17.22
CA THR A 180 -3.32 -21.53 16.95
C THR A 180 -2.69 -20.70 15.85
N LEU A 181 -1.54 -21.13 15.31
CA LEU A 181 -0.77 -20.45 14.27
C LEU A 181 -1.22 -20.90 12.87
N PRO A 182 -1.44 -19.98 11.90
CA PRO A 182 -1.44 -18.51 12.01
C PRO A 182 -2.78 -17.91 12.49
N SER A 183 -2.76 -16.68 13.02
CA SER A 183 -3.98 -15.95 13.43
C SER A 183 -4.92 -15.65 12.25
N GLY A 184 -6.17 -16.11 12.36
CA GLY A 184 -7.18 -15.92 11.30
C GLY A 184 -7.65 -14.47 11.18
N HIS A 185 -8.00 -13.84 12.31
CA HIS A 185 -8.43 -12.44 12.37
C HIS A 185 -7.36 -11.50 11.79
N THR A 186 -6.09 -11.75 12.13
CA THR A 186 -4.97 -10.96 11.59
C THR A 186 -4.79 -11.19 10.10
N THR A 187 -4.87 -12.43 9.59
CA THR A 187 -4.80 -12.70 8.14
C THR A 187 -5.90 -11.96 7.39
N VAL A 188 -7.13 -12.01 7.88
CA VAL A 188 -8.27 -11.30 7.28
C VAL A 188 -7.97 -9.79 7.23
N ALA A 189 -7.68 -9.18 8.38
CA ALA A 189 -7.42 -7.74 8.47
C ALA A 189 -6.26 -7.28 7.56
N ALA A 190 -5.14 -8.00 7.59
CA ALA A 190 -3.98 -7.74 6.75
C ALA A 190 -4.31 -7.90 5.25
N SER A 191 -4.99 -8.97 4.87
CA SER A 191 -5.33 -9.24 3.46
C SER A 191 -6.26 -8.17 2.87
N VAL A 192 -7.23 -7.66 3.64
CA VAL A 192 -8.11 -6.56 3.23
C VAL A 192 -7.33 -5.24 3.11
N ALA A 193 -6.49 -4.92 4.09
CA ALA A 193 -5.65 -3.73 4.05
C ALA A 193 -4.72 -3.73 2.82
N VAL A 194 -4.11 -4.87 2.52
CA VAL A 194 -3.24 -5.02 1.35
C VAL A 194 -4.04 -5.03 0.04
N ALA A 195 -5.23 -5.63 0.00
CA ALA A 195 -6.12 -5.54 -1.15
C ALA A 195 -6.41 -4.08 -1.52
N LEU A 196 -6.73 -3.24 -0.54
CA LEU A 196 -6.90 -1.80 -0.73
C LEU A 196 -5.62 -1.15 -1.23
N LEU A 197 -4.46 -1.45 -0.62
CA LEU A 197 -3.16 -0.94 -1.06
C LEU A 197 -2.85 -1.27 -2.53
N LEU A 198 -3.26 -2.44 -3.02
CA LEU A 198 -3.07 -2.84 -4.40
C LEU A 198 -3.94 -2.03 -5.37
N VAL A 199 -5.19 -1.71 -5.02
CA VAL A 199 -6.16 -1.10 -5.95
C VAL A 199 -6.18 0.43 -5.93
N VAL A 200 -5.73 1.07 -4.85
CA VAL A 200 -5.71 2.54 -4.76
C VAL A 200 -4.77 3.18 -5.79
N PRO A 201 -5.04 4.43 -6.22
CA PRO A 201 -4.12 5.20 -7.05
C PRO A 201 -2.76 5.41 -6.35
N ARG A 202 -1.69 5.64 -7.12
CA ARG A 202 -0.32 5.83 -6.63
C ARG A 202 -0.22 6.82 -5.46
N ARG A 203 -0.94 7.95 -5.56
CA ARG A 203 -0.96 9.00 -4.55
C ARG A 203 -1.53 8.55 -3.20
N GLY A 204 -2.46 7.59 -3.20
CA GLY A 204 -3.09 7.06 -1.99
C GLY A 204 -2.30 5.94 -1.31
N ARG A 205 -1.39 5.26 -2.03
CA ARG A 205 -0.65 4.10 -1.50
C ARG A 205 0.09 4.36 -0.18
N PRO A 206 0.80 5.48 0.03
CA PRO A 206 1.50 5.72 1.29
C PRO A 206 0.53 5.77 2.49
N LEU A 207 -0.57 6.52 2.34
CA LEU A 207 -1.59 6.62 3.38
C LEU A 207 -2.27 5.27 3.63
N THR A 208 -2.62 4.54 2.57
CA THR A 208 -3.23 3.20 2.69
C THR A 208 -2.29 2.20 3.36
N ALA A 209 -0.98 2.25 3.07
CA ALA A 209 0.00 1.40 3.74
C ALA A 209 0.13 1.74 5.22
N LEU A 210 0.18 3.03 5.58
CA LEU A 210 0.25 3.48 6.96
C LEU A 210 -0.99 3.07 7.77
N LEU A 211 -2.18 3.36 7.24
CA LEU A 211 -3.45 3.00 7.88
C LEU A 211 -3.64 1.48 7.94
N GLY A 212 -3.27 0.77 6.88
CA GLY A 212 -3.32 -0.68 6.80
C GLY A 212 -2.39 -1.36 7.80
N ALA A 213 -1.16 -0.85 7.96
CA ALA A 213 -0.22 -1.32 8.97
C ALA A 213 -0.77 -1.07 10.38
N GLY A 214 -1.30 0.13 10.65
CA GLY A 214 -1.92 0.47 11.92
C GLY A 214 -3.10 -0.43 12.27
N TYR A 215 -4.04 -0.62 11.33
CA TYR A 215 -5.19 -1.49 11.51
C TYR A 215 -4.80 -2.97 11.73
N THR A 216 -3.86 -3.47 10.94
CA THR A 216 -3.36 -4.84 11.06
C THR A 216 -2.68 -5.07 12.41
N ALA A 217 -1.80 -4.15 12.82
CA ALA A 217 -1.12 -4.22 14.10
C ALA A 217 -2.11 -4.11 15.27
N ALA A 218 -3.08 -3.19 15.19
CA ALA A 218 -4.13 -3.06 16.20
C ALA A 218 -4.97 -4.32 16.33
N THR A 219 -5.37 -4.93 15.20
CA THR A 219 -6.09 -6.21 15.19
C THR A 219 -5.24 -7.32 15.83
N GLY A 220 -3.98 -7.46 15.40
CA GLY A 220 -3.05 -8.44 15.94
C GLY A 220 -2.85 -8.30 17.45
N VAL A 221 -2.52 -7.10 17.91
CA VAL A 221 -2.36 -6.81 19.35
C VAL A 221 -3.66 -7.08 20.10
N SER A 222 -4.82 -6.73 19.55
CA SER A 222 -6.12 -6.99 20.21
C SER A 222 -6.36 -8.49 20.42
N THR A 223 -5.96 -9.35 19.48
CA THR A 223 -6.03 -10.81 19.69
C THR A 223 -5.09 -11.31 20.79
N LEU A 224 -3.99 -10.58 21.08
CA LEU A 224 -3.14 -10.86 22.24
C LEU A 224 -3.84 -10.44 23.53
N VAL A 225 -4.38 -9.20 23.59
CA VAL A 225 -5.12 -8.69 24.77
C VAL A 225 -6.26 -9.64 25.14
N GLY A 226 -6.98 -10.16 24.15
CA GLY A 226 -8.08 -11.11 24.35
C GLY A 226 -7.67 -12.50 24.78
N GLN A 227 -6.35 -12.79 24.85
CA GLN A 227 -5.83 -14.13 25.07
C GLN A 227 -6.37 -15.15 24.06
N TRP A 228 -6.50 -14.74 22.80
CA TRP A 228 -6.91 -15.64 21.72
C TRP A 228 -5.71 -16.21 20.98
N HIS A 229 -4.64 -15.42 20.88
CA HIS A 229 -3.46 -15.73 20.09
C HIS A 229 -2.18 -15.38 20.83
N ARG A 230 -1.11 -16.08 20.48
CA ARG A 230 0.26 -15.77 20.89
C ARG A 230 0.87 -14.79 19.87
N PRO A 231 1.94 -14.05 20.24
CA PRO A 231 2.62 -13.14 19.30
C PRO A 231 3.06 -13.82 17.99
N SER A 232 3.58 -15.06 18.07
CA SER A 232 4.02 -15.82 16.88
C SER A 232 2.87 -16.10 15.90
N ASP A 233 1.66 -16.37 16.38
CA ASP A 233 0.46 -16.61 15.55
C ASP A 233 0.17 -15.40 14.64
N VAL A 234 0.28 -14.20 15.21
CA VAL A 234 0.01 -12.92 14.56
C VAL A 234 1.12 -12.58 13.56
N ILE A 235 2.39 -12.77 13.93
CA ILE A 235 3.54 -12.55 13.06
C ILE A 235 3.46 -13.48 11.83
N ALA A 236 3.17 -14.77 12.04
CA ALA A 236 2.99 -15.72 10.95
C ALA A 236 1.85 -15.33 10.01
N ALA A 237 0.73 -14.80 10.55
CA ALA A 237 -0.39 -14.35 9.74
C ALA A 237 -0.02 -13.20 8.78
N VAL A 238 0.77 -12.22 9.27
CA VAL A 238 1.28 -11.12 8.44
C VAL A 238 2.23 -11.64 7.36
N LEU A 239 3.11 -12.60 7.70
CA LEU A 239 4.03 -13.22 6.74
C LEU A 239 3.29 -14.03 5.66
N VAL A 240 2.20 -14.73 5.98
CA VAL A 240 1.34 -15.39 4.99
C VAL A 240 0.78 -14.37 3.99
N VAL A 241 0.27 -13.24 4.47
CA VAL A 241 -0.25 -12.18 3.57
C VAL A 241 0.86 -11.57 2.73
N LEU A 242 2.05 -11.35 3.29
CA LEU A 242 3.22 -10.90 2.53
C LEU A 242 3.63 -11.91 1.44
N ALA A 243 3.58 -13.21 1.75
CA ALA A 243 3.87 -14.28 0.79
C ALA A 243 2.94 -14.21 -0.43
N TRP A 244 1.62 -14.14 -0.19
CA TRP A 244 0.61 -14.00 -1.24
C TRP A 244 0.71 -12.68 -1.99
N THR A 245 1.08 -11.60 -1.31
CA THR A 245 1.33 -10.30 -1.95
C THR A 245 2.50 -10.39 -2.92
N GLY A 246 3.61 -11.03 -2.51
CA GLY A 246 4.77 -11.26 -3.36
C GLY A 246 4.42 -12.06 -4.62
N ILE A 247 3.66 -13.14 -4.47
CA ILE A 247 3.16 -13.96 -5.59
C ILE A 247 2.33 -13.10 -6.54
N VAL A 248 1.31 -12.41 -6.03
CA VAL A 248 0.41 -11.60 -6.84
C VAL A 248 1.17 -10.50 -7.58
N LEU A 249 2.11 -9.84 -6.91
CA LEU A 249 2.93 -8.79 -7.51
C LEU A 249 3.89 -9.33 -8.58
N ALA A 250 4.47 -10.52 -8.40
CA ALA A 250 5.31 -11.18 -9.39
C ALA A 250 4.59 -11.44 -10.72
N PHE A 251 3.29 -11.73 -10.65
CA PHE A 251 2.43 -11.98 -11.82
C PHE A 251 1.61 -10.76 -12.25
N THR A 252 2.02 -9.53 -11.90
CA THR A 252 1.27 -8.32 -12.28
C THR A 252 1.23 -8.12 -13.79
N PRO A 253 0.04 -8.20 -14.44
CA PRO A 253 -0.06 -8.05 -15.89
C PRO A 253 0.09 -6.59 -16.32
N ALA A 254 0.31 -6.36 -17.62
CA ALA A 254 0.49 -5.02 -18.20
C ALA A 254 -0.68 -4.06 -17.89
N SER A 255 -1.92 -4.56 -17.78
CA SER A 255 -3.10 -3.79 -17.36
C SER A 255 -3.05 -3.30 -15.90
N GLY A 256 -2.18 -3.89 -15.08
CA GLY A 256 -1.93 -3.49 -13.70
C GLY A 256 -0.96 -2.33 -13.55
N LEU A 257 -0.25 -1.95 -14.62
CA LEU A 257 0.70 -0.83 -14.63
C LEU A 257 -0.03 0.51 -14.46
N ASP A 258 0.62 1.45 -13.80
CA ASP A 258 0.13 2.81 -13.68
C ASP A 258 0.41 3.58 -14.98
N ARG A 259 -0.59 4.31 -15.48
CA ARG A 259 -0.39 5.23 -16.61
C ARG A 259 0.39 6.43 -16.07
N VAL A 260 1.62 6.61 -16.51
CA VAL A 260 2.44 7.78 -16.16
C VAL A 260 2.10 8.90 -17.15
N SER A 261 1.57 10.02 -16.66
CA SER A 261 1.47 11.23 -17.48
C SER A 261 2.82 11.96 -17.43
N PRO A 262 3.36 12.47 -18.55
CA PRO A 262 4.66 13.17 -18.59
C PRO A 262 4.75 14.40 -17.67
N SER A 263 3.60 14.91 -17.22
CA SER A 263 3.44 16.12 -16.41
C SER A 263 3.26 15.87 -14.91
N GLU A 264 3.22 14.61 -14.44
CA GLU A 264 3.14 14.37 -13.00
C GLU A 264 4.51 14.49 -12.34
N PRO A 265 4.64 15.25 -11.22
CA PRO A 265 5.86 15.26 -10.41
C PRO A 265 6.19 13.83 -9.98
N THR A 266 7.45 13.54 -9.62
CA THR A 266 7.92 12.22 -9.20
C THR A 266 7.18 11.73 -7.93
N VAL A 267 5.97 11.18 -8.09
CA VAL A 267 5.06 10.66 -7.04
C VAL A 267 5.62 9.38 -6.37
N GLY A 268 6.94 9.17 -6.40
CA GLY A 268 7.64 8.10 -5.69
C GLY A 268 8.11 8.50 -4.30
N ALA A 269 8.42 9.79 -4.06
CA ALA A 269 9.05 10.25 -2.82
C ALA A 269 8.22 9.92 -1.57
N GLY A 270 6.91 10.19 -1.58
CA GLY A 270 6.04 9.91 -0.44
C GLY A 270 5.95 8.42 -0.07
N SER A 271 5.99 7.52 -1.07
CA SER A 271 5.97 6.06 -0.78
C SER A 271 7.27 5.60 -0.12
N TRP A 272 8.41 6.10 -0.59
CA TRP A 272 9.71 5.80 0.01
C TRP A 272 9.83 6.39 1.42
N THR A 273 9.43 7.65 1.62
CA THR A 273 9.41 8.27 2.95
C THR A 273 8.57 7.46 3.92
N THR A 274 7.34 7.08 3.55
CA THR A 274 6.49 6.25 4.40
C THR A 274 7.10 4.87 4.66
N ALA A 275 7.68 4.22 3.65
CA ALA A 275 8.34 2.92 3.83
C ALA A 275 9.54 3.02 4.81
N VAL A 276 10.38 4.04 4.66
CA VAL A 276 11.51 4.28 5.57
C VAL A 276 11.01 4.55 7.00
N LEU A 277 9.97 5.37 7.17
CA LEU A 277 9.38 5.60 8.50
C LEU A 277 8.84 4.31 9.13
N LEU A 278 8.16 3.47 8.35
CA LEU A 278 7.70 2.15 8.79
C LEU A 278 8.85 1.23 9.15
N TRP A 279 9.96 1.25 8.41
CA TRP A 279 11.15 0.44 8.71
C TRP A 279 11.91 0.93 9.93
N VAL A 280 12.06 2.24 10.11
CA VAL A 280 12.70 2.84 11.28
C VAL A 280 11.89 2.54 12.54
N GLY A 281 10.59 2.84 12.52
CA GLY A 281 9.70 2.55 13.64
C GLY A 281 9.56 1.06 13.90
N GLY A 282 9.44 0.26 12.84
CA GLY A 282 9.36 -1.19 12.92
C GLY A 282 10.65 -1.82 13.45
N GLY A 283 11.81 -1.35 13.00
CA GLY A 283 13.12 -1.79 13.49
C GLY A 283 13.34 -1.46 14.95
N ALA A 284 12.93 -0.26 15.41
CA ALA A 284 12.98 0.11 16.81
C ALA A 284 12.07 -0.79 17.67
N ALA A 285 10.85 -1.08 17.21
CA ALA A 285 9.95 -2.02 17.89
C ALA A 285 10.53 -3.45 17.93
N LEU A 286 11.10 -3.94 16.83
CA LEU A 286 11.76 -5.25 16.79
C LEU A 286 12.99 -5.32 17.71
N ALA A 287 13.76 -4.24 17.83
CA ALA A 287 14.86 -4.18 18.79
C ALA A 287 14.34 -4.29 20.23
N GLY A 288 13.26 -3.58 20.57
CA GLY A 288 12.59 -3.72 21.87
C GLY A 288 12.05 -5.13 22.12
N ALA A 289 11.46 -5.76 21.10
CA ALA A 289 10.99 -7.14 21.17
C ALA A 289 12.14 -8.14 21.38
N GLY A 290 13.27 -7.95 20.70
CA GLY A 290 14.47 -8.78 20.84
C GLY A 290 15.06 -8.68 22.25
N LEU A 291 15.17 -7.46 22.79
CA LEU A 291 15.61 -7.25 24.17
C LEU A 291 14.65 -7.90 25.17
N ALA A 292 13.34 -7.78 24.97
CA ALA A 292 12.35 -8.44 25.81
C ALA A 292 12.46 -9.97 25.74
N LEU A 293 12.64 -10.54 24.54
CA LEU A 293 12.84 -11.97 24.34
C LEU A 293 14.11 -12.46 25.04
N GLU A 294 15.22 -11.74 24.92
CA GLU A 294 16.47 -12.06 25.64
C GLU A 294 16.25 -12.12 27.15
N ARG A 295 15.51 -11.14 27.72
CA ARG A 295 15.20 -11.11 29.16
C ARG A 295 14.34 -12.29 29.62
N VAL A 296 13.38 -12.69 28.80
CA VAL A 296 12.52 -13.86 29.06
C VAL A 296 13.35 -15.14 28.98
N LEU A 297 14.14 -15.31 27.92
CA LEU A 297 14.96 -16.51 27.75
C LEU A 297 16.06 -16.66 28.81
N ALA A 298 16.57 -15.54 29.33
CA ALA A 298 17.54 -15.52 30.44
C ALA A 298 16.91 -15.75 31.82
N ALA A 299 15.59 -15.60 31.95
CA ALA A 299 14.90 -15.84 33.21
C ALA A 299 14.77 -17.35 33.50
N ALA A 300 14.71 -17.69 34.78
CA ALA A 300 14.38 -19.05 35.18
C ALA A 300 12.91 -19.36 34.81
N PRO A 301 12.58 -20.58 34.36
CA PRO A 301 11.23 -20.91 33.88
C PRO A 301 10.07 -20.64 34.87
N TRP A 302 10.34 -20.61 36.17
CA TRP A 302 9.35 -20.32 37.23
C TRP A 302 9.30 -18.85 37.65
N GLN A 303 10.08 -17.97 37.01
CA GLN A 303 10.18 -16.53 37.29
C GLN A 303 10.06 -15.70 36.00
N GLU A 304 9.39 -16.24 34.98
CA GLU A 304 9.28 -15.60 33.68
C GLU A 304 8.62 -14.22 33.79
N PRO A 305 9.26 -13.15 33.28
CA PRO A 305 8.71 -11.80 33.36
C PRO A 305 7.56 -11.63 32.36
N GLN A 306 6.38 -12.15 32.69
CA GLN A 306 5.18 -12.21 31.84
C GLN A 306 4.83 -10.86 31.19
N THR A 307 4.89 -9.76 31.95
CA THR A 307 4.62 -8.40 31.41
C THR A 307 5.65 -7.99 30.36
N VAL A 308 6.92 -8.35 30.55
CA VAL A 308 8.00 -8.08 29.58
C VAL A 308 7.78 -8.92 28.32
N ALA A 309 7.42 -10.19 28.47
CA ALA A 309 7.08 -11.07 27.35
C ALA A 309 5.89 -10.53 26.55
N TYR A 310 4.83 -10.08 27.24
CA TYR A 310 3.63 -9.51 26.61
C TYR A 310 3.93 -8.22 25.84
N VAL A 311 4.60 -7.25 26.49
CA VAL A 311 4.99 -5.99 25.85
C VAL A 311 5.96 -6.24 24.69
N GLY A 312 6.93 -7.13 24.88
CA GLY A 312 7.85 -7.58 23.83
C GLY A 312 7.15 -8.22 22.65
N GLY A 313 6.18 -9.10 22.91
CA GLY A 313 5.35 -9.74 21.89
C GLY A 313 4.52 -8.73 21.10
N ALA A 314 3.91 -7.74 21.77
CA ALA A 314 3.19 -6.66 21.11
C ALA A 314 4.12 -5.80 20.23
N PHE A 315 5.33 -5.48 20.72
CA PHE A 315 6.34 -4.80 19.89
C PHE A 315 6.79 -5.64 18.70
N GLY A 316 6.92 -6.96 18.87
CA GLY A 316 7.22 -7.89 17.77
C GLY A 316 6.16 -7.84 16.68
N VAL A 317 4.88 -7.90 17.07
CA VAL A 317 3.74 -7.77 16.15
C VAL A 317 3.76 -6.43 15.42
N ILE A 318 3.90 -5.31 16.14
CA ILE A 318 3.93 -3.97 15.55
C ILE A 318 5.12 -3.85 14.57
N GLY A 319 6.29 -4.32 15.01
CA GLY A 319 7.53 -4.26 14.25
C GLY A 319 7.48 -5.06 12.95
N CYS A 320 7.10 -6.34 13.02
CA CYS A 320 6.93 -7.19 11.85
C CYS A 320 5.87 -6.63 10.88
N THR A 321 4.75 -6.12 11.41
CA THR A 321 3.68 -5.52 10.58
C THR A 321 4.19 -4.29 9.84
N ALA A 322 4.85 -3.37 10.53
CA ALA A 322 5.38 -2.15 9.91
C ALA A 322 6.40 -2.49 8.83
N VAL A 323 7.33 -3.42 9.10
CA VAL A 323 8.34 -3.86 8.12
C VAL A 323 7.69 -4.48 6.88
N ALA A 324 6.71 -5.38 7.07
CA ALA A 324 5.99 -6.03 5.99
C ALA A 324 5.24 -5.01 5.12
N PHE A 325 4.50 -4.07 5.72
CA PHE A 325 3.77 -3.04 4.98
C PHE A 325 4.69 -2.06 4.24
N GLY A 326 5.83 -1.68 4.83
CA GLY A 326 6.84 -0.88 4.14
C GLY A 326 7.38 -1.61 2.90
N LEU A 327 7.66 -2.91 3.03
CA LEU A 327 8.11 -3.75 1.90
C LEU A 327 7.03 -3.88 0.82
N MET A 328 5.79 -4.19 1.19
CA MET A 328 4.66 -4.30 0.25
C MET A 328 4.40 -2.99 -0.50
N LEU A 329 4.52 -1.84 0.18
CA LEU A 329 4.40 -0.51 -0.44
C LEU A 329 5.48 -0.29 -1.51
N VAL A 330 6.75 -0.59 -1.20
CA VAL A 330 7.87 -0.43 -2.15
C VAL A 330 7.72 -1.40 -3.32
N LEU A 331 7.40 -2.67 -3.07
CA LEU A 331 7.20 -3.67 -4.13
C LEU A 331 6.02 -3.28 -5.03
N ARG A 332 4.92 -2.79 -4.47
CA ARG A 332 3.78 -2.31 -5.25
C ARG A 332 4.15 -1.10 -6.11
N GLN A 333 4.93 -0.17 -5.56
CA GLN A 333 5.39 1.00 -6.30
C GLN A 333 6.34 0.61 -7.44
N ALA A 334 7.25 -0.34 -7.21
CA ALA A 334 8.23 -0.80 -8.19
C ALA A 334 7.57 -1.58 -9.33
N THR A 335 6.64 -2.48 -9.02
CA THR A 335 5.89 -3.28 -10.01
C THR A 335 4.86 -2.48 -10.80
N GLY A 336 4.39 -1.36 -10.25
CA GLY A 336 3.43 -0.45 -10.91
C GLY A 336 4.05 0.51 -11.92
N HIS A 337 5.39 0.63 -11.97
CA HIS A 337 6.08 1.58 -12.85
C HIS A 337 6.49 0.92 -14.19
N PRO A 338 5.99 1.40 -15.34
CA PRO A 338 6.65 1.12 -16.61
C PRO A 338 8.03 1.78 -16.56
N GLY A 339 9.09 1.00 -16.78
CA GLY A 339 10.47 1.39 -16.45
C GLY A 339 10.89 2.75 -17.03
N ALA A 340 11.52 3.57 -16.19
CA ALA A 340 12.14 4.85 -16.55
C ALA A 340 13.34 4.72 -17.52
N ALA A 341 13.73 3.50 -17.90
CA ALA A 341 14.86 3.23 -18.78
C ALA A 341 14.64 3.69 -20.24
N ALA A 342 13.39 3.90 -20.68
CA ALA A 342 13.09 4.37 -22.04
C ALA A 342 13.22 5.90 -22.24
N GLN A 343 13.57 6.64 -21.18
CA GLN A 343 13.66 8.11 -21.21
C GLN A 343 15.11 8.59 -21.31
N VAL A 344 16.09 7.80 -20.84
CA VAL A 344 17.52 8.12 -20.98
C VAL A 344 18.02 7.85 -22.41
N ALA A 345 17.50 6.82 -23.08
CA ALA A 345 17.85 6.49 -24.48
C ALA A 345 17.24 7.44 -25.53
N ARG A 346 16.39 8.40 -25.13
CA ARG A 346 15.82 9.42 -26.04
C ARG A 346 16.52 10.79 -25.93
N HIS A 347 17.50 10.90 -25.03
CA HIS A 347 18.29 12.12 -24.82
C HIS A 347 19.79 11.89 -25.07
N GLN A 348 20.15 10.78 -25.70
CA GLN A 348 21.45 10.53 -26.33
C GLN A 348 21.23 10.37 -27.83
#